data_AF-A0A956LHR5-F1
#
_entry.id   AF-A0A956LHR5-F1
#
_cell.length_a   1.000
_cell.length_b   1.000
_cell.length_c   1.000
_cell.angle_alpha   90.00
_cell.angle_beta   90.00
_cell.angle_gamma   90.00
#
_symmetry.space_group_name_H-M   'P 1'
#
loop_
_entity.id
_entity.type
_entity.pdbx_description
1 polymer ?
#
loop_
_entity_poly.entity_id
_entity_poly.type
_entity_poly.pdbx_seq_one_letter_code
_entity_poly.pdbx_strand_id
1 'polypeptide(L)'
;NDGDVEIMLGGHVADHQGVTLWSTTQGVNAITTAFAVDLDGDEDLEIVNGSYAFHHDGAPYYGPAGQPGHPQVADLDGDGEPEILVVAQGGMTLIQHDGTVSQQGLVANLAYWRPAAIHDMDGDELPEIAVGASNSYSVLEDDFSSKWTTSVLDSSGFAAGTAFDFLGDGSAEAMYADETTLFIYGENAQVLLMSPRESWTQAENPVVVDVDNDGSAEIIVASNIGYSNGVTAPVQAIRDVEDRWIQARRIWNQHAYHVTNVREDGTIPQFQPKSWQQLNTFRTQAQIASGGGVCMPDPPE
;
A
#
# COMPACT_ATOMS: atom_id res chain seq x y z
N ASN A 1 16.84 6.59 -16.55
CA ASN A 1 17.61 5.31 -16.55
C ASN A 1 19.12 5.49 -16.78
N ASP A 2 19.80 6.32 -15.98
CA ASP A 2 21.28 6.39 -15.98
C ASP A 2 21.94 5.32 -15.09
N GLY A 3 21.13 4.58 -14.33
CA GLY A 3 21.53 3.46 -13.48
C GLY A 3 21.71 3.86 -12.01
N ASP A 4 21.56 5.14 -11.68
CA ASP A 4 21.53 5.61 -10.31
C ASP A 4 20.09 5.73 -9.79
N VAL A 5 19.92 5.83 -8.47
CA VAL A 5 18.60 5.94 -7.84
C VAL A 5 18.20 7.39 -7.63
N GLU A 6 16.95 7.73 -7.91
CA GLU A 6 16.39 9.04 -7.59
C GLU A 6 15.64 9.06 -6.26
N ILE A 7 15.61 10.23 -5.63
CA ILE A 7 14.90 10.50 -4.38
C ILE A 7 13.67 11.35 -4.72
N MET A 8 12.49 10.84 -4.37
CA MET A 8 11.22 11.51 -4.57
C MET A 8 10.62 12.03 -3.25
N LEU A 9 10.17 13.28 -3.26
CA LEU A 9 9.58 13.98 -2.12
C LEU A 9 8.36 14.79 -2.59
N GLY A 10 7.22 14.12 -2.75
CA GLY A 10 6.02 14.74 -3.32
C GLY A 10 6.28 15.19 -4.76
N GLY A 11 6.20 16.50 -5.02
CA GLY A 11 6.49 17.07 -6.34
C GLY A 11 7.97 17.37 -6.61
N HIS A 12 8.91 16.81 -5.85
CA HIS A 12 10.35 17.07 -5.99
C HIS A 12 11.10 15.78 -6.29
N VAL A 13 11.97 15.81 -7.30
CA VAL A 13 12.85 14.70 -7.66
C VAL A 13 14.30 15.17 -7.67
N ALA A 14 15.16 14.41 -7.00
CA ALA A 14 16.59 14.66 -6.91
C ALA A 14 17.39 13.38 -7.24
N ASP A 15 18.63 13.55 -7.69
CA ASP A 15 19.56 12.43 -7.85
C ASP A 15 20.00 11.86 -6.49
N HIS A 16 20.80 10.78 -6.52
CA HIS A 16 21.30 10.12 -5.32
C HIS A 16 22.27 10.98 -4.47
N GLN A 17 22.74 12.12 -4.98
CA GLN A 17 23.51 13.13 -4.25
C GLN A 17 22.64 14.26 -3.70
N GLY A 18 21.33 14.25 -3.98
CA GLY A 18 20.38 15.27 -3.56
C GLY A 18 20.37 16.51 -4.46
N VAL A 19 20.93 16.46 -5.67
CA VAL A 19 20.79 17.53 -6.66
C VAL A 19 19.43 17.40 -7.31
N THR A 20 18.64 18.48 -7.26
CA THR A 20 17.33 18.54 -7.91
C THR A 20 17.45 18.32 -9.41
N LEU A 21 16.74 17.31 -9.90
CA LEU A 21 16.57 17.05 -11.33
C LEU A 21 15.42 17.92 -11.86
N TRP A 22 14.26 17.85 -11.19
CA TRP A 22 13.11 18.67 -11.49
C TRP A 22 12.17 18.81 -10.29
N SER A 23 11.23 19.75 -10.38
CA SER A 23 10.18 19.93 -9.37
C SER A 23 8.90 20.51 -9.96
N THR A 24 7.77 20.16 -9.36
CA THR A 24 6.44 20.67 -9.69
C THR A 24 5.68 21.03 -8.42
N THR A 25 4.71 21.93 -8.55
CA THR A 25 3.71 22.21 -7.52
C THR A 25 2.36 21.54 -7.82
N GLN A 26 2.21 20.94 -8.99
CA GLN A 26 1.01 20.19 -9.38
C GLN A 26 0.94 18.87 -8.61
N GLY A 27 -0.26 18.46 -8.20
CA GLY A 27 -0.47 17.25 -7.40
C GLY A 27 0.00 17.33 -5.94
N VAL A 28 0.82 18.31 -5.56
CA VAL A 28 1.34 18.44 -4.19
C VAL A 28 0.21 18.81 -3.21
N ASN A 29 -0.17 17.86 -2.36
CA ASN A 29 -1.15 18.03 -1.30
C ASN A 29 -0.70 17.31 -0.02
N ALA A 30 -1.25 17.68 1.14
CA ALA A 30 -0.96 17.04 2.42
C ALA A 30 -1.47 15.59 2.52
N ILE A 31 -2.29 15.16 1.57
CA ILE A 31 -3.03 13.89 1.52
C ILE A 31 -2.71 13.06 0.27
N THR A 32 -1.56 13.35 -0.34
CA THR A 32 -1.04 12.63 -1.50
C THR A 32 0.27 11.96 -1.11
N THR A 33 0.50 10.74 -1.60
CA THR A 33 1.82 10.11 -1.59
C THR A 33 2.24 9.95 -3.04
N ALA A 34 3.50 10.21 -3.34
CA ALA A 34 4.06 9.97 -4.67
C ALA A 34 4.78 8.62 -4.71
N PHE A 35 4.73 7.96 -5.86
CA PHE A 35 5.53 6.77 -6.16
C PHE A 35 5.84 6.73 -7.66
N ALA A 36 6.82 5.90 -8.03
CA ALA A 36 7.23 5.71 -9.41
C ALA A 36 6.75 4.36 -9.93
N VAL A 37 6.22 4.34 -11.15
CA VAL A 37 5.72 3.15 -11.84
C VAL A 37 5.73 3.39 -13.35
N ASP A 38 6.01 2.35 -14.14
CA ASP A 38 5.95 2.39 -15.61
C ASP A 38 4.48 2.29 -16.05
N LEU A 39 3.88 3.41 -16.51
CA LEU A 39 2.46 3.47 -16.88
C LEU A 39 2.21 3.17 -18.36
N ASP A 40 3.20 3.30 -19.23
CA ASP A 40 3.02 3.15 -20.68
C ASP A 40 3.85 2.06 -21.34
N GLY A 41 4.64 1.32 -20.54
CA GLY A 41 5.43 0.19 -20.96
C GLY A 41 6.70 0.57 -21.71
N ASP A 42 7.20 1.79 -21.54
CA ASP A 42 8.42 2.27 -22.20
C ASP A 42 9.72 2.02 -21.40
N GLU A 43 9.60 1.37 -20.23
CA GLU A 43 10.67 1.06 -19.27
C GLU A 43 11.23 2.27 -18.48
N ASP A 44 10.79 3.49 -18.75
CA ASP A 44 10.97 4.63 -17.85
C ASP A 44 9.80 4.67 -16.85
N LEU A 45 10.06 5.16 -15.63
CA LEU A 45 9.03 5.23 -14.60
C LEU A 45 8.38 6.61 -14.60
N GLU A 46 7.06 6.65 -14.78
CA GLU A 46 6.25 7.81 -14.45
C GLU A 46 6.17 8.03 -12.95
N ILE A 47 5.99 9.28 -12.55
CA ILE A 47 5.79 9.69 -11.17
C ILE A 47 4.30 9.96 -10.97
N VAL A 48 3.63 9.07 -10.27
CA VAL A 48 2.23 9.25 -9.85
C VAL A 48 2.22 10.08 -8.57
N ASN A 49 1.47 11.19 -8.57
CA ASN A 49 1.33 12.06 -7.41
C ASN A 49 -0.14 12.50 -7.24
N GLY A 50 -0.90 11.65 -6.54
CA GLY A 50 -2.35 11.79 -6.43
C GLY A 50 -3.03 11.53 -7.77
N SER A 51 -3.85 12.48 -8.24
CA SER A 51 -4.54 12.41 -9.53
C SER A 51 -3.74 12.99 -10.70
N TYR A 52 -2.42 13.12 -10.55
CA TYR A 52 -1.48 13.57 -11.58
C TYR A 52 -0.44 12.50 -11.84
N ALA A 53 0.07 12.46 -13.07
CA ALA A 53 1.28 11.73 -13.41
C ALA A 53 2.23 12.61 -14.23
N PHE A 54 3.52 12.35 -14.10
CA PHE A 54 4.59 13.03 -14.82
C PHE A 54 5.51 11.97 -15.42
N HIS A 55 6.02 12.20 -16.62
CA HIS A 55 7.12 11.41 -17.15
C HIS A 55 8.35 11.51 -16.24
N HIS A 56 9.29 10.58 -16.42
CA HIS A 56 10.54 10.51 -15.66
C HIS A 56 11.35 11.84 -15.68
N ASP A 57 11.21 12.66 -16.73
CA ASP A 57 11.88 13.96 -16.89
C ASP A 57 11.11 15.16 -16.29
N GLY A 58 9.94 14.91 -15.71
CA GLY A 58 9.07 15.91 -15.09
C GLY A 58 8.08 16.57 -16.06
N ALA A 59 8.06 16.20 -17.34
CA ALA A 59 7.00 16.62 -18.25
C ALA A 59 5.65 16.06 -17.78
N PRO A 60 4.54 16.83 -17.87
CA PRO A 60 3.22 16.30 -17.52
C PRO A 60 2.85 15.10 -18.39
N TYR A 61 2.43 14.01 -17.76
CA TYR A 61 1.87 12.84 -18.45
C TYR A 61 0.34 12.98 -18.55
N TYR A 62 -0.33 13.10 -17.40
CA TYR A 62 -1.73 13.51 -17.29
C TYR A 62 -1.99 14.31 -16.01
N GLY A 63 -3.18 14.93 -15.94
CA GLY A 63 -3.74 15.42 -14.68
C GLY A 63 -4.20 16.89 -14.67
N PRO A 64 -5.07 17.27 -13.72
CA PRO A 64 -5.70 16.40 -12.73
C PRO A 64 -6.77 15.48 -13.34
N ALA A 65 -6.72 14.20 -13.00
CA ALA A 65 -7.71 13.17 -13.37
C ALA A 65 -8.65 12.84 -12.20
N GLY A 66 -9.12 13.88 -11.50
CA GLY A 66 -9.98 13.72 -10.31
C GLY A 66 -9.56 14.61 -9.14
N GLN A 67 -10.15 14.38 -7.98
CA GLN A 67 -9.80 15.08 -6.75
C GLN A 67 -8.42 14.64 -6.22
N PRO A 68 -7.69 15.50 -5.49
CA PRO A 68 -6.50 15.07 -4.77
C PRO A 68 -6.84 13.94 -3.79
N GLY A 69 -5.98 12.92 -3.72
CA GLY A 69 -6.18 11.75 -2.87
C GLY A 69 -4.94 10.86 -2.80
N HIS A 70 -5.02 9.77 -2.05
CA HIS A 70 -3.97 8.76 -2.00
C HIS A 70 -4.07 7.86 -3.24
N PRO A 71 -3.02 7.78 -4.08
CA PRO A 71 -3.01 6.88 -5.22
C PRO A 71 -2.56 5.46 -4.84
N GLN A 72 -3.06 4.47 -5.57
CA GLN A 72 -2.66 3.06 -5.56
C GLN A 72 -2.58 2.57 -7.00
N VAL A 73 -1.65 1.65 -7.29
CA VAL A 73 -1.55 1.01 -8.62
C VAL A 73 -1.90 -0.47 -8.52
N ALA A 74 -2.77 -0.93 -9.42
CA ALA A 74 -3.17 -2.33 -9.59
C ALA A 74 -3.87 -2.50 -10.94
N ASP A 75 -3.96 -3.71 -11.46
CA ASP A 75 -4.86 -4.07 -12.57
C ASP A 75 -6.21 -4.41 -11.92
N LEU A 76 -7.19 -3.52 -12.05
CA LEU A 76 -8.49 -3.59 -11.37
C LEU A 76 -9.63 -3.91 -12.34
N ASP A 77 -9.39 -3.89 -13.64
CA ASP A 77 -10.38 -4.27 -14.65
C ASP A 77 -10.01 -5.52 -15.47
N GLY A 78 -8.83 -6.11 -15.22
CA GLY A 78 -8.36 -7.38 -15.74
C GLY A 78 -7.86 -7.31 -17.19
N ASP A 79 -7.52 -6.12 -17.69
CA ASP A 79 -7.05 -5.92 -19.05
C ASP A 79 -5.53 -6.08 -19.23
N GLY A 80 -4.78 -6.19 -18.12
CA GLY A 80 -3.33 -6.36 -18.07
C GLY A 80 -2.51 -5.07 -18.00
N GLU A 81 -3.15 -3.90 -18.09
CA GLU A 81 -2.56 -2.59 -17.85
C GLU A 81 -2.85 -2.11 -16.41
N PRO A 82 -2.10 -1.12 -15.89
CA PRO A 82 -2.33 -0.63 -14.54
C PRO A 82 -3.39 0.48 -14.48
N GLU A 83 -4.32 0.38 -13.54
CA GLU A 83 -5.13 1.50 -13.10
C GLU A 83 -4.48 2.20 -11.91
N ILE A 84 -4.74 3.51 -11.83
CA ILE A 84 -4.54 4.31 -10.62
C ILE A 84 -5.87 4.51 -9.92
N LEU A 85 -6.06 3.78 -8.82
CA LEU A 85 -7.12 4.09 -7.87
C LEU A 85 -6.68 5.32 -7.06
N VAL A 86 -7.57 6.30 -6.87
CA VAL A 86 -7.32 7.47 -6.03
C VAL A 86 -8.41 7.59 -5.00
N VAL A 87 -8.05 7.44 -3.73
CA VAL A 87 -8.98 7.66 -2.61
C VAL A 87 -8.94 9.12 -2.16
N ALA A 88 -10.02 9.84 -2.47
CA ALA A 88 -10.13 11.28 -2.24
C ALA A 88 -11.27 11.62 -1.25
N GLN A 89 -11.56 12.92 -1.10
CA GLN A 89 -12.70 13.39 -0.31
C GLN A 89 -14.04 12.85 -0.79
N GLY A 90 -14.22 12.74 -2.11
CA GLY A 90 -15.49 12.43 -2.75
C GLY A 90 -15.75 10.94 -2.93
N GLY A 91 -14.93 10.07 -2.32
CA GLY A 91 -14.87 8.65 -2.66
C GLY A 91 -13.68 8.32 -3.54
N MET A 92 -13.67 7.09 -4.08
CA MET A 92 -12.59 6.62 -4.95
C MET A 92 -12.83 7.03 -6.40
N THR A 93 -11.74 7.24 -7.12
CA THR A 93 -11.69 7.51 -8.56
C THR A 93 -10.78 6.48 -9.20
N LEU A 94 -11.26 5.78 -10.23
CA LEU A 94 -10.45 4.86 -11.03
C LEU A 94 -9.99 5.59 -12.28
N ILE A 95 -8.68 5.58 -12.52
CA ILE A 95 -8.00 6.27 -13.61
C ILE A 95 -7.23 5.20 -14.38
N GLN A 96 -7.47 5.08 -15.69
CA GLN A 96 -6.69 4.16 -16.53
C GLN A 96 -5.23 4.66 -16.64
N HIS A 97 -4.35 3.77 -17.07
CA HIS A 97 -2.92 4.09 -17.25
C HIS A 97 -2.67 5.37 -18.06
N ASP A 98 -3.51 5.71 -19.04
CA ASP A 98 -3.41 6.90 -19.89
C ASP A 98 -3.98 8.20 -19.28
N GLY A 99 -4.50 8.15 -18.05
CA GLY A 99 -5.13 9.28 -17.37
C GLY A 99 -6.63 9.43 -17.64
N THR A 100 -7.24 8.57 -18.44
CA THR A 100 -8.69 8.54 -18.65
C THR A 100 -9.38 8.09 -17.37
N VAL A 101 -10.32 8.90 -16.89
CA VAL A 101 -11.16 8.54 -15.73
C VAL A 101 -12.24 7.55 -16.17
N SER A 102 -12.17 6.32 -15.67
CA SER A 102 -13.19 5.29 -15.93
C SER A 102 -14.37 5.37 -14.94
N GLN A 103 -14.10 5.60 -13.65
CA GLN A 103 -15.13 5.69 -12.61
C GLN A 103 -14.82 6.76 -11.56
N GLN A 104 -15.84 7.37 -10.95
CA GLN A 104 -15.71 8.40 -9.91
C GLN A 104 -16.78 8.32 -8.85
N GLY A 105 -16.44 8.75 -7.63
CA GLY A 105 -17.39 8.87 -6.52
C GLY A 105 -17.76 7.51 -5.92
N LEU A 106 -16.94 6.49 -6.15
CA LEU A 106 -17.15 5.14 -5.68
C LEU A 106 -17.10 5.10 -4.16
N VAL A 107 -18.06 4.40 -3.56
CA VAL A 107 -18.13 4.10 -2.11
C VAL A 107 -17.77 5.29 -1.21
N ALA A 108 -18.24 6.50 -1.53
CA ALA A 108 -17.85 7.73 -0.83
C ALA A 108 -18.12 7.75 0.69
N ASN A 109 -18.96 6.84 1.19
CA ASN A 109 -19.22 6.67 2.62
C ASN A 109 -18.21 5.73 3.32
N LEU A 110 -17.44 4.94 2.56
CA LEU A 110 -16.50 3.92 3.06
C LEU A 110 -15.03 4.26 2.77
N ALA A 111 -14.76 5.12 1.79
CA ALA A 111 -13.40 5.50 1.39
C ALA A 111 -13.27 7.03 1.34
N TYR A 112 -12.56 7.62 2.31
CA TYR A 112 -12.52 9.08 2.51
C TYR A 112 -11.12 9.57 2.90
N TRP A 113 -10.36 10.14 1.96
CA TRP A 113 -8.99 10.69 2.16
C TRP A 113 -7.94 9.69 2.72
N ARG A 114 -8.18 8.38 2.69
CA ARG A 114 -7.29 7.38 3.30
C ARG A 114 -6.62 6.51 2.25
N PRO A 115 -5.38 6.06 2.46
CA PRO A 115 -4.84 5.03 1.61
C PRO A 115 -5.66 3.75 1.78
N ALA A 116 -5.83 3.05 0.67
CA ALA A 116 -6.35 1.69 0.61
C ALA A 116 -5.20 0.70 0.48
N ALA A 117 -5.42 -0.54 0.90
CA ALA A 117 -4.55 -1.66 0.58
C ALA A 117 -5.24 -2.55 -0.48
N ILE A 118 -4.43 -3.15 -1.35
CA ILE A 118 -4.90 -4.03 -2.43
C ILE A 118 -4.20 -5.38 -2.28
N HIS A 119 -4.99 -6.46 -2.24
CA HIS A 119 -4.53 -7.85 -2.16
C HIS A 119 -5.70 -8.79 -2.45
N ASP A 120 -5.43 -9.99 -2.94
CA ASP A 120 -6.36 -11.13 -2.87
C ASP A 120 -6.58 -11.52 -1.39
N MET A 121 -7.77 -11.24 -0.86
CA MET A 121 -8.16 -11.42 0.55
C MET A 121 -9.23 -12.51 0.73
N ASP A 122 -9.54 -13.26 -0.33
CA ASP A 122 -10.52 -14.34 -0.28
C ASP A 122 -10.13 -15.61 -1.08
N GLY A 123 -8.99 -15.57 -1.76
CA GLY A 123 -8.36 -16.67 -2.47
C GLY A 123 -8.96 -16.94 -3.85
N ASP A 124 -9.63 -15.99 -4.48
CA ASP A 124 -10.20 -16.14 -5.83
C ASP A 124 -9.29 -15.66 -6.98
N GLU A 125 -8.06 -15.22 -6.65
CA GLU A 125 -7.05 -14.68 -7.56
C GLU A 125 -7.38 -13.28 -8.15
N LEU A 126 -8.43 -12.61 -7.66
CA LEU A 126 -8.74 -11.20 -7.96
C LEU A 126 -8.31 -10.27 -6.81
N PRO A 127 -8.07 -8.98 -7.09
CA PRO A 127 -7.67 -8.04 -6.05
C PRO A 127 -8.86 -7.45 -5.30
N GLU A 128 -8.92 -7.65 -3.98
CA GLU A 128 -9.80 -6.89 -3.10
C GLU A 128 -9.16 -5.58 -2.63
N ILE A 129 -10.03 -4.65 -2.23
CA ILE A 129 -9.63 -3.31 -1.78
C ILE A 129 -10.06 -3.10 -0.34
N ALA A 130 -9.09 -2.98 0.55
CA ALA A 130 -9.32 -2.66 1.96
C ALA A 130 -9.28 -1.15 2.20
N VAL A 131 -10.37 -0.59 2.76
CA VAL A 131 -10.54 0.85 3.03
C VAL A 131 -11.00 1.13 4.45
N GLY A 132 -10.42 2.17 5.05
CA GLY A 132 -10.84 2.73 6.33
C GLY A 132 -11.70 3.98 6.17
N ALA A 133 -12.69 4.12 7.06
CA ALA A 133 -13.49 5.32 7.27
C ALA A 133 -13.75 5.55 8.76
N SER A 134 -14.38 6.68 9.11
CA SER A 134 -14.71 6.98 10.51
C SER A 134 -15.55 5.85 11.14
N ASN A 135 -14.96 5.18 12.13
CA ASN A 135 -15.50 4.04 12.88
C ASN A 135 -15.87 2.81 12.03
N SER A 136 -15.31 2.66 10.84
CA SER A 136 -15.53 1.47 10.02
C SER A 136 -14.31 1.08 9.19
N TYR A 137 -14.15 -0.22 9.01
CA TYR A 137 -13.17 -0.81 8.09
C TYR A 137 -13.93 -1.77 7.17
N SER A 138 -13.63 -1.69 5.87
CA SER A 138 -14.33 -2.48 4.85
C SER A 138 -13.34 -3.11 3.89
N VAL A 139 -13.70 -4.28 3.37
CA VAL A 139 -13.09 -4.90 2.20
C VAL A 139 -14.12 -4.91 1.09
N LEU A 140 -13.69 -4.50 -0.10
CA LEU A 140 -14.49 -4.38 -1.31
C LEU A 140 -13.97 -5.37 -2.36
N GLU A 141 -14.88 -5.88 -3.19
CA GLU A 141 -14.51 -6.62 -4.40
C GLU A 141 -13.88 -5.69 -5.45
N ASP A 142 -13.31 -6.28 -6.50
CA ASP A 142 -12.77 -5.61 -7.70
C ASP A 142 -13.80 -4.69 -8.39
N ASP A 143 -15.08 -5.08 -8.36
CA ASP A 143 -16.22 -4.28 -8.85
C ASP A 143 -16.66 -3.14 -7.90
N PHE A 144 -15.91 -2.93 -6.81
CA PHE A 144 -16.15 -1.96 -5.73
C PHE A 144 -17.40 -2.20 -4.89
N SER A 145 -18.07 -3.34 -5.04
CA SER A 145 -19.13 -3.74 -4.11
C SER A 145 -18.54 -4.13 -2.76
N SER A 146 -19.33 -3.95 -1.68
CA SER A 146 -18.85 -4.30 -0.34
C SER A 146 -18.87 -5.81 -0.15
N LYS A 147 -17.70 -6.40 0.07
CA LYS A 147 -17.57 -7.79 0.52
C LYS A 147 -17.99 -7.92 1.98
N TRP A 148 -17.40 -7.08 2.84
CA TRP A 148 -17.83 -6.92 4.23
C TRP A 148 -17.42 -5.57 4.82
N THR A 149 -18.11 -5.15 5.88
CA THR A 149 -17.79 -3.96 6.68
C THR A 149 -17.92 -4.30 8.16
N THR A 150 -16.98 -3.83 8.96
CA THR A 150 -17.00 -3.97 10.43
C THR A 150 -16.86 -2.62 11.13
N SER A 151 -17.34 -2.54 12.36
CA SER A 151 -17.16 -1.36 13.21
C SER A 151 -15.82 -1.41 13.94
N VAL A 152 -15.12 -0.29 13.95
CA VAL A 152 -13.85 -0.09 14.68
C VAL A 152 -13.94 1.14 15.57
N LEU A 153 -13.10 1.23 16.60
CA LEU A 153 -12.96 2.41 17.45
C LEU A 153 -11.92 3.34 16.84
N ASP A 154 -12.32 4.05 15.78
CA ASP A 154 -11.45 5.00 15.11
C ASP A 154 -12.26 6.14 14.52
N SER A 155 -12.47 7.16 15.34
CA SER A 155 -13.26 8.32 14.95
C SER A 155 -12.59 9.13 13.84
N SER A 156 -11.26 9.13 13.83
CA SER A 156 -10.43 9.85 12.87
C SER A 156 -10.46 9.13 11.50
N GLY A 157 -10.45 7.80 11.54
CA GLY A 157 -10.30 6.91 10.40
C GLY A 157 -9.05 7.18 9.57
N PHE A 158 -8.04 7.90 10.09
CA PHE A 158 -6.85 8.31 9.33
C PHE A 158 -5.86 7.17 9.06
N ALA A 159 -5.92 6.10 9.86
CA ALA A 159 -5.06 4.94 9.69
C ALA A 159 -5.34 4.23 8.35
N ALA A 160 -4.30 3.64 7.77
CA ALA A 160 -4.44 2.76 6.61
C ALA A 160 -4.44 1.30 7.08
N GLY A 161 -5.20 0.47 6.35
CA GLY A 161 -5.08 -0.98 6.48
C GLY A 161 -3.87 -1.53 5.72
N THR A 162 -3.62 -2.82 5.91
CA THR A 162 -2.71 -3.66 5.11
C THR A 162 -3.30 -5.07 5.04
N ALA A 163 -2.66 -5.98 4.32
CA ALA A 163 -3.02 -7.40 4.29
C ALA A 163 -1.77 -8.25 4.08
N PHE A 164 -1.84 -9.51 4.50
CA PHE A 164 -0.82 -10.53 4.24
C PHE A 164 -1.43 -11.92 4.43
N ASP A 165 -1.12 -12.86 3.54
CA ASP A 165 -1.47 -14.27 3.71
C ASP A 165 -0.47 -14.91 4.69
N PHE A 166 -0.84 -14.91 5.98
CA PHE A 166 0.01 -15.47 7.04
C PHE A 166 0.06 -16.99 7.02
N LEU A 167 -0.95 -17.65 6.42
CA LEU A 167 -1.13 -19.10 6.46
C LEU A 167 -0.63 -19.81 5.19
N GLY A 168 -0.40 -19.07 4.10
CA GLY A 168 -0.04 -19.63 2.81
C GLY A 168 -1.15 -20.35 2.09
N ASP A 169 -2.41 -20.04 2.41
CA ASP A 169 -3.55 -20.72 1.81
C ASP A 169 -4.11 -19.99 0.58
N GLY A 170 -3.51 -18.86 0.20
CA GLY A 170 -3.88 -18.06 -0.96
C GLY A 170 -4.81 -16.89 -0.63
N SER A 171 -5.37 -16.82 0.58
CA SER A 171 -6.24 -15.73 1.01
C SER A 171 -5.50 -14.84 2.01
N ALA A 172 -5.29 -13.56 1.69
CA ALA A 172 -4.64 -12.65 2.63
C ALA A 172 -5.57 -12.22 3.78
N GLU A 173 -5.03 -12.20 5.00
CA GLU A 173 -5.72 -11.61 6.12
C GLU A 173 -5.62 -10.08 6.11
N ALA A 174 -6.76 -9.41 6.12
CA ALA A 174 -6.86 -7.96 6.22
C ALA A 174 -6.54 -7.46 7.64
N MET A 175 -5.84 -6.35 7.76
CA MET A 175 -5.39 -5.79 9.04
C MET A 175 -5.74 -4.32 9.17
N TYR A 176 -6.22 -3.95 10.36
CA TYR A 176 -6.50 -2.56 10.71
C TYR A 176 -6.11 -2.28 12.16
N ALA A 177 -5.44 -1.15 12.38
CA ALA A 177 -5.08 -0.69 13.71
C ALA A 177 -5.91 0.53 14.07
N ASP A 178 -6.94 0.32 14.89
CA ASP A 178 -7.81 1.38 15.41
C ASP A 178 -7.16 2.12 16.60
N GLU A 179 -7.88 3.05 17.25
CA GLU A 179 -7.32 3.86 18.36
C GLU A 179 -6.86 3.00 19.56
N THR A 180 -7.35 1.77 19.70
CA THR A 180 -7.17 0.91 20.89
C THR A 180 -6.67 -0.50 20.60
N THR A 181 -6.81 -0.98 19.36
CA THR A 181 -6.64 -2.39 19.01
C THR A 181 -6.13 -2.53 17.58
N LEU A 182 -5.09 -3.34 17.38
CA LEU A 182 -4.80 -3.98 16.10
C LEU A 182 -5.74 -5.18 15.94
N PHE A 183 -6.39 -5.28 14.80
CA PHE A 183 -7.15 -6.44 14.36
C PHE A 183 -6.50 -7.12 13.16
N ILE A 184 -6.56 -8.44 13.14
CA ILE A 184 -6.40 -9.26 11.94
C ILE A 184 -7.75 -9.90 11.66
N TYR A 185 -8.25 -9.72 10.45
CA TYR A 185 -9.51 -10.24 9.97
C TYR A 185 -9.26 -11.29 8.89
N GLY A 186 -9.97 -12.41 8.97
CA GLY A 186 -10.16 -13.31 7.84
C GLY A 186 -11.40 -12.92 7.03
N GLU A 187 -11.89 -13.88 6.24
CA GLU A 187 -13.13 -13.72 5.48
C GLU A 187 -14.32 -13.28 6.35
N ASN A 188 -15.27 -12.57 5.74
CA ASN A 188 -16.53 -12.14 6.36
C ASN A 188 -16.34 -11.36 7.68
N ALA A 189 -15.25 -10.58 7.78
CA ALA A 189 -14.86 -9.82 8.97
C ALA A 189 -14.64 -10.68 10.24
N GLN A 190 -14.29 -11.97 10.10
CA GLN A 190 -13.95 -12.81 11.23
C GLN A 190 -12.68 -12.29 11.91
N VAL A 191 -12.76 -11.89 13.18
CA VAL A 191 -11.57 -11.52 13.96
C VAL A 191 -10.75 -12.76 14.28
N LEU A 192 -9.54 -12.83 13.74
CA LEU A 192 -8.57 -13.90 13.97
C LEU A 192 -7.61 -13.58 15.11
N LEU A 193 -7.18 -12.32 15.19
CA LEU A 193 -6.26 -11.83 16.21
C LEU A 193 -6.62 -10.41 16.64
N MET A 194 -6.38 -10.12 17.92
CA MET A 194 -6.41 -8.78 18.48
C MET A 194 -5.15 -8.53 19.30
N SER A 195 -4.59 -7.33 19.18
CA SER A 195 -3.51 -6.85 20.06
C SER A 195 -3.81 -5.44 20.55
N PRO A 196 -3.71 -5.16 21.86
CA PRO A 196 -3.96 -3.83 22.39
C PRO A 196 -2.88 -2.84 21.93
N ARG A 197 -3.33 -1.63 21.59
CA ARG A 197 -2.48 -0.46 21.26
C ARG A 197 -3.15 0.81 21.78
N GLU A 198 -2.48 1.96 21.65
CA GLU A 198 -3.04 3.26 22.01
C GLU A 198 -2.58 4.31 21.00
N SER A 199 -3.50 4.79 20.15
CA SER A 199 -3.18 5.78 19.13
C SER A 199 -4.31 6.79 18.92
N TRP A 200 -3.95 7.96 18.38
CA TRP A 200 -4.89 8.92 17.80
C TRP A 200 -5.26 8.58 16.36
N THR A 201 -4.69 7.49 15.83
CA THR A 201 -4.81 7.04 14.44
C THR A 201 -4.53 8.22 13.51
N GLN A 202 -3.25 8.49 13.23
CA GLN A 202 -2.85 9.46 12.20
C GLN A 202 -2.63 8.72 10.88
N ALA A 203 -1.57 9.01 10.14
CA ALA A 203 -1.22 8.29 8.92
C ALA A 203 -0.44 6.99 9.21
N GLU A 204 -0.89 6.21 10.19
CA GLU A 204 -0.25 4.95 10.58
C GLU A 204 -0.83 3.80 9.77
N ASN A 205 0.02 2.87 9.35
CA ASN A 205 -0.39 1.59 8.81
C ASN A 205 0.45 0.49 9.46
N PRO A 206 -0.13 -0.68 9.78
CA PRO A 206 0.69 -1.84 10.13
C PRO A 206 1.59 -2.22 8.96
N VAL A 207 2.75 -2.78 9.27
CA VAL A 207 3.72 -3.29 8.29
C VAL A 207 3.99 -4.75 8.61
N VAL A 208 3.97 -5.60 7.59
CA VAL A 208 4.35 -7.01 7.72
C VAL A 208 5.73 -7.19 7.14
N VAL A 209 6.66 -7.67 7.95
CA VAL A 209 8.06 -7.95 7.58
C VAL A 209 8.63 -9.05 8.47
N ASP A 210 9.55 -9.85 7.94
CA ASP A 210 10.45 -10.68 8.75
C ASP A 210 11.52 -9.74 9.37
N VAL A 211 11.32 -9.32 10.62
CA VAL A 211 12.09 -8.23 11.23
C VAL A 211 13.38 -8.72 11.86
N ASP A 212 13.42 -9.97 12.31
CA ASP A 212 14.57 -10.57 12.98
C ASP A 212 15.26 -11.68 12.16
N ASN A 213 14.80 -11.90 10.92
CA ASN A 213 15.36 -12.82 9.94
C ASN A 213 15.33 -14.27 10.45
N ASP A 214 14.24 -14.66 11.12
CA ASP A 214 14.03 -16.03 11.61
C ASP A 214 13.22 -16.92 10.65
N GLY A 215 12.68 -16.33 9.58
CA GLY A 215 11.88 -17.02 8.58
C GLY A 215 10.37 -17.04 8.88
N SER A 216 9.91 -16.36 9.93
CA SER A 216 8.51 -16.04 10.19
C SER A 216 8.24 -14.58 9.81
N ALA A 217 6.97 -14.25 9.54
CA ALA A 217 6.56 -12.85 9.44
C ALA A 217 6.33 -12.26 10.84
N GLU A 218 6.58 -10.97 10.99
CA GLU A 218 6.12 -10.15 12.12
C GLU A 218 5.25 -9.00 11.64
N ILE A 219 4.42 -8.49 12.55
CA ILE A 219 3.65 -7.27 12.36
C ILE A 219 4.29 -6.16 13.19
N ILE A 220 4.66 -5.08 12.53
CA ILE A 220 5.10 -3.84 13.17
C ILE A 220 3.94 -2.86 13.20
N VAL A 221 3.56 -2.42 14.41
CA VAL A 221 2.54 -1.41 14.62
C VAL A 221 3.14 -0.20 15.31
N ALA A 222 3.12 0.95 14.64
CA ALA A 222 3.45 2.23 15.24
C ALA A 222 2.18 2.89 15.81
N SER A 223 2.29 3.54 16.96
CA SER A 223 1.17 4.19 17.66
C SER A 223 1.57 5.56 18.20
N ASN A 224 0.70 6.54 18.02
CA ASN A 224 0.90 7.90 18.51
C ASN A 224 0.36 8.07 19.95
N ILE A 225 1.28 8.28 20.91
CA ILE A 225 1.07 8.19 22.37
C ILE A 225 0.23 9.35 22.97
N GLY A 226 -0.75 9.90 22.26
CA GLY A 226 -1.57 11.02 22.75
C GLY A 226 -2.78 10.63 23.61
N TYR A 227 -3.23 9.36 23.53
CA TYR A 227 -4.49 8.89 24.15
C TYR A 227 -4.25 8.17 25.49
N SER A 228 -3.17 7.39 25.53
CA SER A 228 -2.57 6.67 26.64
C SER A 228 -1.80 7.52 27.64
N ASN A 229 -1.84 7.28 28.96
CA ASN A 229 -0.73 7.62 29.86
C ASN A 229 0.54 6.78 29.58
N GLY A 230 0.74 6.29 28.34
CA GLY A 230 1.83 5.44 27.90
C GLY A 230 1.78 4.01 28.45
N VAL A 231 0.62 3.35 28.43
CA VAL A 231 0.49 1.97 28.93
C VAL A 231 0.97 0.97 27.88
N THR A 232 0.78 1.27 26.59
CA THR A 232 1.29 0.45 25.48
C THR A 232 2.56 1.03 24.87
N ALA A 233 3.39 0.16 24.28
CA ALA A 233 4.62 0.59 23.61
C ALA A 233 4.28 1.36 22.30
N PRO A 234 5.01 2.45 21.97
CA PRO A 234 4.75 3.22 20.75
C PRO A 234 5.04 2.44 19.47
N VAL A 235 5.91 1.45 19.54
CA VAL A 235 6.15 0.51 18.44
C VAL A 235 6.05 -0.89 19.05
N GLN A 236 5.20 -1.71 18.46
CA GLN A 236 5.03 -3.12 18.83
C GLN A 236 5.50 -3.97 17.65
N ALA A 237 6.33 -4.98 17.94
CA ALA A 237 6.58 -6.10 17.04
C ALA A 237 5.78 -7.29 17.57
N ILE A 238 4.91 -7.85 16.74
CA ILE A 238 4.00 -8.94 17.07
C ILE A 238 4.37 -10.12 16.20
N ARG A 239 4.56 -11.28 16.84
CA ARG A 239 4.94 -12.54 16.19
C ARG A 239 4.01 -13.68 16.59
N ASP A 240 3.92 -14.71 15.76
CA ASP A 240 3.39 -16.00 16.21
C ASP A 240 4.35 -16.63 17.23
N VAL A 241 3.84 -17.13 18.35
CA VAL A 241 4.73 -17.65 19.41
C VAL A 241 5.45 -18.94 19.01
N GLU A 242 4.94 -19.65 18.01
CA GLU A 242 5.51 -20.89 17.46
C GLU A 242 6.18 -20.68 16.09
N ASP A 243 6.33 -19.42 15.64
CA ASP A 243 6.96 -19.04 14.37
C ASP A 243 6.34 -19.77 13.15
N ARG A 244 5.00 -19.84 13.13
CA ARG A 244 4.22 -20.54 12.09
C ARG A 244 3.75 -19.66 10.94
N TRP A 245 3.83 -18.34 11.07
CA TRP A 245 3.44 -17.44 9.99
C TRP A 245 4.43 -17.56 8.83
N ILE A 246 3.92 -17.59 7.61
CA ILE A 246 4.78 -17.70 6.42
C ILE A 246 5.73 -16.51 6.35
N GLN A 247 6.96 -16.80 5.93
CA GLN A 247 8.00 -15.80 5.75
C GLN A 247 7.55 -14.65 4.85
N ALA A 248 7.49 -13.45 5.45
CA ALA A 248 7.40 -12.19 4.74
C ALA A 248 8.80 -11.74 4.27
N ARG A 249 8.83 -10.80 3.34
CA ARG A 249 10.08 -10.08 3.02
C ARG A 249 10.57 -9.26 4.21
N ARG A 250 11.88 -9.00 4.25
CA ARG A 250 12.52 -8.22 5.32
C ARG A 250 12.49 -6.70 5.07
N ILE A 251 11.83 -6.28 4.00
CA ILE A 251 11.90 -4.91 3.50
C ILE A 251 10.53 -4.30 3.23
N TRP A 252 10.36 -3.08 3.73
CA TRP A 252 9.26 -2.18 3.43
C TRP A 252 9.81 -0.74 3.45
N ASN A 253 10.16 -0.19 2.28
CA ASN A 253 11.00 1.02 2.21
C ASN A 253 10.23 2.34 2.03
N GLN A 254 8.90 2.30 1.80
CA GLN A 254 8.12 3.50 1.54
C GLN A 254 6.65 3.37 1.99
N HIS A 255 5.96 4.50 2.14
CA HIS A 255 4.53 4.50 2.51
C HIS A 255 3.65 3.92 1.38
N ALA A 256 3.88 4.33 0.13
CA ALA A 256 3.23 3.78 -1.05
C ALA A 256 3.96 2.50 -1.53
N TYR A 257 4.10 1.51 -0.64
CA TYR A 257 4.86 0.31 -0.92
C TYR A 257 4.17 -0.58 -1.96
N HIS A 258 4.95 -1.10 -2.90
CA HIS A 258 4.58 -2.19 -3.79
C HIS A 258 5.79 -3.07 -3.98
N VAL A 259 5.61 -4.39 -3.92
CA VAL A 259 6.70 -5.35 -3.68
C VAL A 259 7.84 -5.23 -4.71
N THR A 260 7.52 -4.94 -5.97
CA THR A 260 8.53 -4.89 -7.05
C THR A 260 9.37 -3.61 -7.07
N ASN A 261 9.09 -2.62 -6.21
CA ASN A 261 9.82 -1.34 -6.18
C ASN A 261 11.23 -1.43 -5.56
N VAL A 262 11.49 -2.46 -4.76
CA VAL A 262 12.74 -2.66 -4.03
C VAL A 262 13.02 -4.15 -3.92
N ARG A 263 14.29 -4.55 -4.05
CA ARG A 263 14.74 -5.94 -3.88
C ARG A 263 14.97 -6.28 -2.42
N GLU A 264 15.07 -7.57 -2.13
CA GLU A 264 15.27 -8.11 -0.78
C GLU A 264 16.62 -7.70 -0.14
N ASP A 265 17.58 -7.28 -0.97
CA ASP A 265 18.89 -6.74 -0.56
C ASP A 265 18.89 -5.20 -0.39
N GLY A 266 17.74 -4.55 -0.59
CA GLY A 266 17.57 -3.10 -0.50
C GLY A 266 17.94 -2.31 -1.75
N THR A 267 18.38 -2.97 -2.83
CA THR A 267 18.65 -2.29 -4.10
C THR A 267 17.36 -1.99 -4.85
N ILE A 268 17.35 -0.88 -5.61
CA ILE A 268 16.24 -0.52 -6.49
C ILE A 268 16.49 -1.16 -7.86
N PRO A 269 15.52 -1.91 -8.42
CA PRO A 269 15.69 -2.50 -9.74
C PRO A 269 15.74 -1.42 -10.82
N GLN A 270 16.72 -1.50 -11.72
CA GLN A 270 16.81 -0.61 -12.88
C GLN A 270 15.57 -0.73 -13.79
N PHE A 271 15.05 -1.94 -13.93
CA PHE A 271 13.79 -2.22 -14.62
C PHE A 271 12.84 -2.87 -13.63
N GLN A 272 11.81 -2.12 -13.22
CA GLN A 272 10.82 -2.58 -12.24
C GLN A 272 9.91 -3.64 -12.89
N PRO A 273 9.83 -4.86 -12.34
CA PRO A 273 8.77 -5.79 -12.74
C PRO A 273 7.39 -5.18 -12.50
N LYS A 274 6.49 -5.30 -13.48
CA LYS A 274 5.11 -4.79 -13.38
C LYS A 274 4.37 -5.49 -12.24
N SER A 275 4.16 -4.78 -11.12
CA SER A 275 3.58 -5.35 -9.89
C SER A 275 2.18 -5.90 -10.12
N TRP A 276 1.37 -5.19 -10.92
CA TRP A 276 -0.01 -5.55 -11.26
C TRP A 276 -0.14 -6.83 -12.08
N GLN A 277 0.89 -7.21 -12.83
CA GLN A 277 0.89 -8.45 -13.62
C GLN A 277 1.41 -9.67 -12.86
N GLN A 278 2.00 -9.47 -11.68
CA GLN A 278 2.60 -10.55 -10.89
C GLN A 278 1.83 -10.81 -9.61
N LEU A 279 1.85 -9.84 -8.70
CA LEU A 279 1.27 -9.98 -7.37
C LEU A 279 -0.07 -9.27 -7.28
N ASN A 280 -0.26 -8.24 -8.10
CA ASN A 280 -1.40 -7.34 -8.05
C ASN A 280 -1.73 -6.78 -6.66
N THR A 281 -0.66 -6.50 -5.90
CA THR A 281 -0.72 -6.00 -4.53
C THR A 281 -0.22 -4.57 -4.41
N PHE A 282 -0.79 -3.82 -3.46
CA PHE A 282 -0.34 -2.48 -3.11
C PHE A 282 -0.56 -2.18 -1.63
N ARG A 283 0.46 -1.62 -0.96
CA ARG A 283 0.50 -1.38 0.51
C ARG A 283 0.26 -2.65 1.32
N THR A 284 0.78 -3.76 0.81
CA THR A 284 0.77 -5.09 1.44
C THR A 284 2.10 -5.78 1.13
N GLN A 285 2.39 -6.87 1.84
CA GLN A 285 3.66 -7.60 1.69
C GLN A 285 3.46 -8.89 0.88
N ALA A 286 4.51 -9.38 0.23
CA ALA A 286 4.51 -10.70 -0.41
C ALA A 286 5.25 -11.76 0.40
N GLN A 287 4.85 -13.01 0.19
CA GLN A 287 5.55 -14.19 0.68
C GLN A 287 6.82 -14.44 -0.16
N ILE A 288 7.83 -15.07 0.46
CA ILE A 288 9.06 -15.46 -0.26
C ILE A 288 8.91 -16.79 -1.03
N ALA A 289 8.09 -17.72 -0.52
CA ALA A 289 8.04 -19.11 -1.02
C ALA A 289 7.19 -19.32 -2.29
N SER A 290 6.26 -18.43 -2.63
CA SER A 290 5.29 -18.58 -3.72
C SER A 290 5.72 -18.03 -5.09
N GLY A 291 7.03 -17.92 -5.36
CA GLY A 291 7.52 -17.89 -6.75
C GLY A 291 7.56 -16.54 -7.47
N GLY A 292 7.58 -15.41 -6.77
CA GLY A 292 7.62 -14.10 -7.44
C GLY A 292 8.93 -13.75 -8.19
N GLY A 293 10.04 -14.48 -8.02
CA GLY A 293 11.32 -14.12 -8.66
C GLY A 293 11.91 -12.75 -8.24
N VAL A 294 11.20 -11.99 -7.40
CA VAL A 294 11.58 -10.66 -6.89
C VAL A 294 12.64 -10.74 -5.78
N CYS A 295 12.88 -11.93 -5.22
CA CYS A 295 13.86 -12.18 -4.16
C CYS A 295 15.28 -12.51 -4.67
N MET A 296 15.58 -12.21 -5.94
CA MET A 296 16.92 -12.34 -6.52
C MET A 296 17.64 -10.98 -6.50
N PRO A 297 18.93 -10.92 -6.12
CA PRO A 297 19.89 -12.03 -6.10
C PRO A 297 20.17 -12.63 -4.71
N ASP A 298 20.87 -13.78 -4.71
CA ASP A 298 21.46 -14.38 -3.51
C ASP A 298 22.32 -13.35 -2.73
N PRO A 299 22.38 -13.44 -1.39
CA PRO A 299 23.20 -12.56 -0.58
C PRO A 299 24.68 -12.61 -1.04
N PRO A 300 25.41 -11.49 -0.99
CA PRO A 300 26.79 -11.44 -1.45
C PRO A 300 27.68 -12.41 -0.66
N GLU A 301 28.57 -13.11 -1.38
CA GLU A 301 29.63 -13.98 -0.82
C GLU A 301 30.59 -13.24 0.14
#